data_AF-A0A926ZXP2-F1
#
_entry.id   AF-A0A926ZXP2-F1
#
_cell.length_a   1.000
_cell.length_b   1.000
_cell.length_c   1.000
_cell.angle_alpha   90.00
_cell.angle_beta   90.00
_cell.angle_gamma   90.00
#
_symmetry.space_group_name_H-M   'P 1'
#
loop_
_entity.id
_entity.type
_entity.pdbx_description
1 polymer ?
#
loop_
_entity_poly.entity_id
_entity_poly.type
_entity_poly.pdbx_seq_one_letter_code
_entity_poly.pdbx_strand_id
1 'polypeptide(L)' 'MLSSLTAPSDQIVSPRSAAPVTEDHVLAAIVGVIQAARQQGQSLEEVQAALLADDALLELPVRKLLTDIVVEAWNRIG' A
#
# COMPACT_ATOMS: atom_id res chain seq x y z
N MET A 1 28.27 18.03 -48.12
CA MET A 1 27.03 17.24 -48.26
C MET A 1 26.71 16.63 -46.91
N LEU A 2 25.53 16.94 -46.38
CA LEU A 2 24.97 16.39 -45.14
C LEU A 2 24.32 15.04 -45.42
N SER A 3 24.56 14.03 -44.58
CA SER A 3 23.62 12.97 -44.14
C SER A 3 24.42 11.95 -43.28
N SER A 4 24.24 11.93 -41.95
CA SER A 4 23.31 11.06 -41.18
C SER A 4 23.90 9.63 -41.01
N LEU A 5 24.00 9.03 -39.82
CA LEU A 5 22.89 8.71 -38.92
C LEU A 5 23.45 8.23 -37.54
N THR A 6 23.08 8.97 -36.49
CA THR A 6 22.66 8.54 -35.14
C THR A 6 23.49 7.49 -34.35
N ALA A 7 24.01 7.95 -33.20
CA ALA A 7 24.44 7.12 -32.07
C ALA A 7 23.32 6.14 -31.64
N PRO A 8 23.62 4.97 -31.07
CA PRO A 8 22.60 4.09 -30.50
C PRO A 8 22.02 4.70 -29.20
N SER A 9 21.20 5.73 -29.35
CA SER A 9 20.40 6.35 -28.29
C SER A 9 19.02 5.71 -28.30
N ASP A 10 18.92 4.45 -27.90
CA ASP A 10 17.62 3.85 -27.58
C ASP A 10 17.76 2.64 -26.64
N GLN A 11 18.59 2.78 -25.61
CA GLN A 11 18.32 2.03 -24.38
C GLN A 11 17.35 2.88 -23.54
N ILE A 12 16.12 3.05 -24.05
CA ILE A 12 15.00 3.42 -23.19
C ILE A 12 14.82 2.21 -22.27
N VAL A 13 15.36 2.31 -21.05
CA VAL A 13 14.88 1.50 -19.95
C VAL A 13 13.39 1.82 -19.84
N SER A 14 12.55 0.98 -20.44
CA SER A 14 11.12 0.97 -20.15
C SER A 14 10.99 0.92 -18.63
N PRO A 15 10.18 1.81 -18.01
CA PRO A 15 9.94 1.74 -16.58
C PRO A 15 9.45 0.33 -16.28
N ARG A 16 10.31 -0.42 -15.59
CA ARG A 16 10.13 -1.83 -15.24
C ARG A 16 8.69 -2.00 -14.81
N SER A 17 7.90 -2.71 -15.61
CA SER A 17 6.46 -2.84 -15.42
C SER A 17 6.19 -3.23 -13.98
N ALA A 18 5.82 -2.28 -13.13
CA ALA A 18 5.34 -2.59 -11.79
C ALA A 18 4.11 -3.47 -12.01
N ALA A 19 4.13 -4.68 -11.48
CA ALA A 19 2.96 -5.54 -11.55
C ALA A 19 1.76 -4.75 -11.02
N PRO A 20 0.61 -4.80 -11.71
CA PRO A 20 -0.56 -4.04 -11.29
C PRO A 20 -0.89 -4.43 -9.84
N VAL A 21 -1.10 -3.42 -9.00
CA VAL A 21 -1.57 -3.64 -7.63
C VAL A 21 -3.00 -4.17 -7.72
N THR A 22 -3.24 -5.33 -7.12
CA THR A 22 -4.55 -5.98 -7.06
C THR A 22 -5.14 -5.81 -5.68
N GLU A 23 -6.43 -6.09 -5.55
CA GLU A 23 -7.11 -6.10 -4.25
C GLU A 23 -6.46 -7.08 -3.26
N ASP A 24 -6.04 -8.25 -3.73
CA ASP A 24 -5.32 -9.24 -2.92
C ASP A 24 -4.00 -8.71 -2.36
N HIS A 25 -3.27 -7.89 -3.13
CA HIS A 25 -2.04 -7.25 -2.64
C HIS A 25 -2.33 -6.28 -1.50
N VAL A 26 -3.43 -5.53 -1.59
CA VAL A 26 -3.86 -4.61 -0.53
C VAL A 26 -4.31 -5.39 0.72
N LEU A 27 -5.10 -6.45 0.55
CA LEU A 27 -5.54 -7.32 1.64
C LEU A 27 -4.36 -7.97 2.35
N ALA A 28 -3.40 -8.52 1.60
CA ALA A 28 -2.20 -9.13 2.16
C ALA A 28 -1.35 -8.12 2.95
N ALA A 29 -1.24 -6.88 2.47
CA ALA A 29 -0.55 -5.82 3.19
C ALA A 29 -1.24 -5.47 4.51
N ILE A 30 -2.58 -5.34 4.51
CA ILE A 30 -3.37 -5.06 5.73
C ILE A 30 -3.20 -6.20 6.75
N VAL A 31 -3.30 -7.45 6.31
CA VAL A 31 -3.08 -8.63 7.15
C VAL A 31 -1.68 -8.62 7.75
N GLY A 32 -0.65 -8.34 6.95
CA GLY A 32 0.74 -8.26 7.39
C GLY A 32 0.95 -7.19 8.46
N VAL A 33 0.36 -6.00 8.27
CA VAL A 33 0.43 -4.91 9.26
C VAL A 33 -0.24 -5.30 10.58
N ILE A 34 -1.42 -5.91 10.52
CA ILE A 34 -2.16 -6.36 11.72
C ILE A 34 -1.36 -7.40 12.51
N GLN A 35 -0.80 -8.40 11.82
CA GLN A 35 0.01 -9.42 12.46
C GLN A 35 1.29 -8.83 13.07
N ALA A 36 1.96 -7.93 12.37
CA ALA A 36 3.14 -7.25 12.88
C ALA A 36 2.83 -6.41 14.12
N ALA A 37 1.70 -5.69 14.13
CA ALA A 37 1.26 -4.89 15.27
C ALA A 37 0.99 -5.76 16.50
N ARG A 38 0.30 -6.90 16.31
CA ARG A 38 0.06 -7.89 17.37
C ARG A 38 1.35 -8.46 17.94
N GLN A 39 2.32 -8.80 17.08
CA GLN A 39 3.62 -9.31 17.51
C GLN A 39 4.42 -8.27 18.33
N GLN A 40 4.16 -6.98 18.09
CA GLN A 40 4.74 -5.86 18.83
C GLN A 40 3.97 -5.55 20.12
N GLY A 41 2.88 -6.28 20.42
CA GLY A 41 2.06 -6.06 21.61
C GLY A 41 1.12 -4.87 21.52
N GLN A 42 0.91 -4.32 20.33
CA GLN A 42 0.01 -3.19 20.13
C GLN A 42 -1.45 -3.61 20.27
N SER A 43 -2.28 -2.69 20.77
CA SER A 43 -3.73 -2.88 20.82
C SER A 43 -4.40 -2.46 19.50
N LEU A 44 -5.63 -2.91 19.29
CA LEU A 44 -6.44 -2.50 18.14
C LEU A 44 -6.63 -0.98 18.11
N GLU A 45 -6.86 -0.37 19.28
CA GLU A 45 -7.03 1.07 19.43
C GLU A 45 -5.78 1.84 19.01
N GLU A 46 -4.58 1.33 19.34
CA GLU A 46 -3.31 1.93 18.94
C GLU A 46 -3.10 1.86 17.41
N VAL A 47 -3.47 0.74 16.80
CA VAL A 47 -3.40 0.57 15.33
C VAL A 47 -4.39 1.50 14.63
N GLN A 48 -5.61 1.64 15.16
CA GLN A 48 -6.60 2.58 14.63
C GLN A 48 -6.14 4.03 14.78
N ALA A 49 -5.57 4.40 15.93
CA ALA A 49 -5.07 5.75 16.15
C ALA A 49 -3.98 6.12 15.13
N ALA A 50 -3.07 5.20 14.80
CA ALA A 50 -2.08 5.41 13.76
C ALA A 50 -2.71 5.62 12.37
N LEU A 51 -3.75 4.86 12.05
CA LEU A 51 -4.50 4.99 10.79
C LEU A 51 -5.24 6.32 10.67
N LEU A 52 -5.79 6.80 11.78
CA LEU A 52 -6.51 8.07 11.85
C LEU A 52 -5.56 9.28 11.85
N ALA A 53 -4.32 9.11 12.32
CA ALA A 53 -3.30 10.15 12.36
C ALA A 53 -2.73 10.51 10.98
N ASP A 54 -2.81 9.60 10.00
CA ASP A 54 -2.40 9.84 8.62
C ASP A 54 -3.50 10.59 7.81
N ASP A 55 -4.03 11.64 8.45
CA ASP A 55 -5.23 12.40 8.10
C ASP A 55 -5.14 13.03 6.69
N ALA A 56 -3.92 13.25 6.20
CA ALA A 56 -3.63 13.93 4.94
C ALA A 56 -3.73 13.04 3.70
N LEU A 57 -3.70 11.71 3.85
CA LEU A 57 -3.63 10.77 2.71
C LEU A 57 -4.98 10.15 2.35
N LEU A 58 -5.94 10.12 3.27
CA LEU A 58 -7.20 9.41 3.11
C LEU A 58 -8.41 10.32 3.36
N GLU A 59 -9.27 10.41 2.35
CA GLU A 59 -10.57 11.05 2.50
C GLU A 59 -11.44 10.35 3.55
N LEU A 60 -12.32 11.11 4.20
CA LEU A 60 -13.16 10.63 5.29
C LEU A 60 -13.94 9.33 4.98
N PRO A 61 -14.52 9.11 3.78
CA PRO A 61 -15.21 7.86 3.46
C PRO A 61 -14.27 6.66 3.44
N VAL A 62 -13.07 6.85 2.89
CA VAL A 62 -12.04 5.81 2.79
C VAL A 62 -11.51 5.45 4.18
N ARG A 63 -11.36 6.45 5.05
CA ARG A 63 -10.94 6.24 6.44
C ARG A 63 -11.90 5.35 7.21
N LYS A 64 -13.21 5.62 7.13
CA LYS A 64 -14.23 4.79 7.79
C LYS A 64 -14.18 3.34 7.28
N LEU A 65 -14.15 3.17 5.97
CA LEU A 65 -14.06 1.85 5.36
C LEU A 65 -12.81 1.10 5.83
N LEU A 66 -11.66 1.78 5.85
CA LEU A 66 -10.40 1.18 6.26
C LEU A 66 -10.41 0.82 7.76
N THR A 67 -10.99 1.66 8.62
CA THR A 67 -11.18 1.35 10.04
C THR A 67 -12.01 0.07 10.21
N ASP A 68 -13.13 -0.04 9.49
CA ASP A 68 -14.01 -1.23 9.56
C ASP A 68 -13.28 -2.50 9.11
N ILE A 69 -12.51 -2.42 8.01
CA ILE A 69 -11.70 -3.54 7.50
C ILE A 69 -10.65 -3.96 8.53
N VAL A 70 -9.97 -3.00 9.17
CA VAL A 70 -8.95 -3.30 10.19
C VAL A 70 -9.58 -3.96 11.42
N VAL A 71 -10.74 -3.50 11.89
CA VAL A 71 -11.48 -4.15 12.99
C VAL A 71 -11.82 -5.59 12.63
N GLU A 72 -12.38 -5.80 11.44
CA GLU A 72 -12.82 -7.12 11.02
C GLU A 72 -11.63 -8.08 10.87
N ALA A 73 -10.57 -7.64 10.21
CA ALA A 73 -9.35 -8.43 10.06
C ALA A 73 -8.70 -8.73 11.42
N TRP A 74 -8.67 -7.76 12.34
CA TRP A 74 -8.16 -7.97 13.69
C TRP A 74 -8.92 -9.05 14.44
N ASN A 75 -10.24 -9.08 14.35
CA ASN A 75 -11.08 -10.09 15.01
C ASN A 75 -10.96 -11.48 14.37
N ARG A 76 -10.69 -11.55 13.07
CA ARG A 76 -10.54 -12.83 12.33
C ARG A 76 -9.16 -13.48 12.48
N ILE A 77 -8.12 -12.69 12.72
CA ILE A 77 -6.72 -13.14 12.84
C ILE A 77 -6.36 -13.39 14.32
N GLY A 78 -7.34 -13.26 15.24
CA GLY A 78 -7.20 -13.41 16.68
C GLY A 78 -6.98 -14.82 17.18
#